data_AF-X1IRX6-F1
#
_entry.id   AF-X1IRX6-F1
#
_cell.length_a   1.000
_cell.length_b   1.000
_cell.length_c   1.000
_cell.angle_alpha   90.00
_cell.angle_beta   90.00
_cell.angle_gamma   90.00
#
_symmetry.space_group_name_H-M   'P 1'
#
loop_
_entity.id
_entity.type
_entity.pdbx_description
1 polymer ?
#
loop_
_entity_poly.entity_id
_entity_poly.type
_entity_poly.pdbx_seq_one_letter_code
_entity_poly.pdbx_strand_id
1 'polypeptide(L)'
;VDACENAQNILKLKDVLEEKMEEKNLISLFRKIEMPLVKILGEMEINGIKVNIDFLKKMSQQVDTRLGELKKTIYNLSGTEFNINSPKQLSVILFERLKLPVIKKTKTGYSTNADVLNTLAPQHKVVSFILEYRELGKLKNTYIDKLPFLVNSKTRRIHTSFHQTVTSTGRLSSSEPNLQNIPIRTKVGREIRKAFIAEEGLVLLSADYSQIELRILAHLSRDENLLNAFKNDEDIHAHTASGIFGLDQNIISKQMR
;
A
#
# COMPACT_ATOMS: atom_id res chain seq x y z
N VAL A 1 -11.12 -30.70 -12.66
CA VAL A 1 -12.56 -30.41 -12.77
C VAL A 1 -12.85 -30.22 -14.23
N ASP A 2 -13.82 -30.96 -14.76
CA ASP A 2 -14.15 -30.95 -16.18
C ASP A 2 -14.78 -29.59 -16.56
N ALA A 3 -14.30 -28.98 -17.66
CA ALA A 3 -14.83 -27.71 -18.14
C ALA A 3 -16.33 -27.81 -18.47
N CYS A 4 -16.77 -28.97 -18.96
CA CYS A 4 -18.17 -29.27 -19.24
C CYS A 4 -19.02 -29.29 -17.97
N GLU A 5 -18.52 -29.92 -16.91
CA GLU A 5 -19.17 -29.97 -15.60
C GLU A 5 -19.31 -28.57 -14.99
N ASN A 6 -18.26 -27.75 -15.07
CA ASN A 6 -18.31 -26.36 -14.61
C ASN A 6 -19.35 -25.53 -15.37
N ALA A 7 -19.38 -25.63 -16.71
CA ALA A 7 -20.36 -24.93 -17.52
C ALA A 7 -21.80 -25.35 -17.17
N GLN A 8 -22.04 -26.65 -16.97
CA GLN A 8 -23.34 -27.17 -16.56
C GLN A 8 -23.73 -26.65 -15.17
N ASN A 9 -22.80 -26.62 -14.22
CA ASN A 9 -23.05 -26.11 -12.87
C ASN A 9 -23.36 -24.60 -12.87
N ILE A 10 -22.63 -23.80 -13.65
CA ILE A 10 -22.91 -22.37 -13.82
C ILE A 10 -24.31 -22.16 -14.39
N LEU A 11 -24.69 -22.91 -15.43
CA LEU A 11 -26.02 -22.81 -16.05
C LEU A 11 -27.14 -23.12 -15.04
N LYS A 12 -26.98 -24.20 -14.25
CA LYS A 12 -27.95 -24.56 -13.19
C LYS A 12 -28.08 -23.50 -12.10
N LEU A 13 -26.97 -22.84 -11.76
CA LEU A 13 -26.95 -21.82 -10.70
C LEU A 13 -27.43 -20.45 -11.17
N LYS A 14 -27.39 -20.18 -12.48
CA LYS A 14 -27.71 -18.87 -13.05
C LYS A 14 -29.07 -18.36 -12.58
N ASP A 15 -30.13 -19.11 -12.83
CA ASP A 15 -31.50 -18.64 -12.56
C ASP A 15 -31.73 -18.47 -11.05
N VAL A 16 -31.20 -19.39 -10.23
CA VAL A 16 -31.27 -19.30 -8.75
C VAL A 16 -30.52 -18.08 -8.21
N LEU A 17 -29.37 -17.73 -8.78
CA LEU A 17 -28.59 -16.56 -8.37
C LEU A 17 -29.22 -15.26 -8.88
N GLU A 18 -29.82 -15.28 -10.07
CA GLU A 18 -30.49 -14.13 -10.66
C GLU A 18 -31.73 -13.73 -9.84
N GLU A 19 -32.56 -14.70 -9.44
CA GLU A 19 -33.69 -14.48 -8.52
C GLU A 19 -33.23 -13.87 -7.18
N LYS A 20 -32.19 -14.45 -6.56
CA LYS A 20 -31.61 -13.90 -5.31
C LYS A 20 -31.01 -12.50 -5.46
N MET A 21 -30.51 -12.15 -6.64
CA MET A 21 -30.03 -10.81 -6.93
C MET A 21 -31.19 -9.83 -7.12
N GLU A 22 -32.30 -10.26 -7.72
CA GLU A 22 -33.53 -9.48 -7.84
C GLU A 22 -34.13 -9.16 -6.47
N GLU A 23 -34.28 -10.17 -5.59
CA GLU A 23 -34.75 -10.00 -4.22
C GLU A 23 -33.95 -8.95 -3.43
N LYS A 24 -32.64 -8.85 -3.72
CA LYS A 24 -31.72 -7.90 -3.06
C LYS A 24 -31.55 -6.58 -3.82
N ASN A 25 -32.28 -6.35 -4.91
CA ASN A 25 -32.16 -5.18 -5.79
C ASN A 25 -30.74 -4.99 -6.37
N LEU A 26 -30.01 -6.08 -6.60
CA LEU A 26 -28.61 -6.08 -7.06
C LEU A 26 -28.46 -6.19 -8.58
N ILE A 27 -29.52 -6.52 -9.33
CA ILE A 27 -29.44 -6.71 -10.79
C ILE A 27 -28.89 -5.47 -11.51
N SER A 28 -29.32 -4.27 -11.09
CA SER A 28 -28.83 -3.04 -11.73
C SER A 28 -27.33 -2.82 -11.47
N LEU A 29 -26.87 -3.05 -10.24
CA LEU A 29 -25.44 -2.98 -9.88
C LEU A 29 -24.62 -3.99 -10.71
N PHE A 30 -25.07 -5.26 -10.73
CA PHE A 30 -24.41 -6.32 -11.47
C PHE A 30 -24.31 -6.02 -12.97
N ARG A 31 -25.43 -5.66 -13.61
CA ARG A 31 -25.48 -5.47 -15.07
C ARG A 31 -24.89 -4.15 -15.55
N LYS A 32 -25.00 -3.06 -14.77
CA LYS A 32 -24.59 -1.72 -15.21
C LYS A 32 -23.21 -1.30 -14.71
N ILE A 33 -22.71 -1.90 -13.64
CA ILE A 33 -21.41 -1.54 -13.04
C ILE A 33 -20.46 -2.74 -13.10
N GLU A 34 -20.80 -3.86 -12.46
CA GLU A 34 -19.84 -4.95 -12.27
C GLU A 34 -19.47 -5.63 -13.60
N MET A 35 -20.46 -6.04 -14.40
CA MET A 35 -20.22 -6.75 -15.67
C MET A 35 -19.51 -5.89 -16.75
N PRO A 36 -19.85 -4.61 -16.95
CA PRO A 36 -19.08 -3.73 -17.82
C PRO A 36 -17.64 -3.54 -17.34
N LEU A 37 -17.42 -3.41 -16.03
CA LEU A 37 -16.10 -3.25 -15.44
C LEU A 37 -15.17 -4.44 -15.72
N VAL A 38 -15.69 -5.67 -15.76
CA VAL A 38 -14.91 -6.88 -16.10
C VAL A 38 -14.15 -6.71 -17.42
N LYS A 39 -14.80 -6.15 -18.46
CA LYS A 39 -14.16 -5.95 -19.76
C LYS A 39 -13.03 -4.93 -19.69
N ILE A 40 -13.26 -3.82 -19.00
CA ILE A 40 -12.26 -2.75 -18.79
C ILE A 40 -11.05 -3.30 -18.04
N LEU A 41 -11.27 -4.06 -16.95
CA LEU A 41 -10.20 -4.68 -16.19
C LEU A 41 -9.42 -5.68 -17.06
N GLY A 42 -10.11 -6.55 -17.80
CA GLY A 42 -9.45 -7.49 -18.73
C GLY A 42 -8.56 -6.78 -19.75
N GLU A 43 -9.01 -5.67 -20.35
CA GLU A 43 -8.19 -4.86 -21.25
C GLU A 43 -6.98 -4.25 -20.54
N MET A 44 -7.14 -3.74 -19.32
CA MET A 44 -6.04 -3.21 -18.51
C MET A 44 -4.99 -4.29 -18.19
N GLU A 45 -5.42 -5.49 -17.81
CA GLU A 45 -4.55 -6.63 -17.52
C GLU A 45 -3.78 -7.08 -18.76
N ILE A 46 -4.47 -7.23 -19.91
CA ILE A 46 -3.86 -7.62 -21.19
C ILE A 46 -2.83 -6.56 -21.64
N ASN A 47 -3.15 -5.28 -21.52
CA ASN A 47 -2.25 -4.20 -21.93
C ASN A 47 -0.99 -4.13 -21.05
N GLY A 48 -1.14 -4.35 -19.74
CA GLY A 48 -0.06 -4.29 -18.76
C GLY A 48 0.63 -2.92 -18.67
N ILE A 49 1.64 -2.84 -17.81
CA ILE A 49 2.45 -1.63 -17.60
C ILE A 49 3.93 -1.87 -17.92
N LYS A 50 4.55 -0.91 -18.62
CA LYS A 50 5.96 -0.97 -18.97
C LYS A 50 6.83 -0.56 -17.79
N VAL A 51 7.94 -1.28 -17.60
CA VAL A 51 8.88 -1.06 -16.49
C VAL A 51 10.31 -1.00 -17.01
N ASN A 52 11.07 -0.01 -16.54
CA ASN A 52 12.49 0.14 -16.81
C ASN A 52 13.32 -0.80 -15.93
N ILE A 53 13.70 -1.95 -16.50
CA ILE A 53 14.47 -2.99 -15.81
C ILE A 53 15.86 -2.50 -15.41
N ASP A 54 16.55 -1.76 -16.27
CA ASP A 54 17.92 -1.31 -16.01
C ASP A 54 17.97 -0.27 -14.90
N PHE A 55 16.95 0.59 -14.82
CA PHE A 55 16.77 1.51 -13.70
C PHE A 55 16.60 0.73 -12.38
N LEU A 56 15.76 -0.32 -12.36
CA LEU A 56 15.58 -1.15 -11.16
C LEU A 56 16.86 -1.89 -10.76
N LYS A 57 17.65 -2.40 -11.72
CA LYS A 57 18.94 -3.04 -11.43
C LYS A 57 19.94 -2.08 -10.81
N LYS A 58 20.05 -0.86 -11.33
CA LYS A 58 20.90 0.19 -10.74
C LYS A 58 20.44 0.55 -9.33
N MET A 59 19.12 0.69 -9.14
CA MET A 59 18.53 0.96 -7.85
C MET A 59 18.79 -0.17 -6.83
N SER A 60 18.72 -1.44 -7.27
CA SER A 60 19.09 -2.60 -6.43
C SER A 60 20.50 -2.45 -5.88
N GLN A 61 21.48 -2.15 -6.73
CA GLN A 61 22.88 -2.00 -6.33
C GLN A 61 23.06 -0.87 -5.31
N GLN A 62 22.41 0.28 -5.52
CA GLN A 62 22.46 1.40 -4.58
C GLN A 62 21.86 1.05 -3.22
N VAL A 63 20.74 0.32 -3.22
CA VAL A 63 20.09 -0.14 -1.98
C VAL A 63 20.97 -1.17 -1.28
N ASP A 64 21.65 -2.07 -1.99
CA ASP A 64 22.58 -3.04 -1.41
C ASP A 64 23.76 -2.36 -0.71
N THR A 65 24.35 -1.33 -1.33
CA THR A 65 25.40 -0.52 -0.69
C THR A 65 24.88 0.11 0.60
N ARG A 66 23.71 0.77 0.56
CA ARG A 66 23.12 1.43 1.73
C ARG A 66 22.76 0.45 2.85
N LEU A 67 22.21 -0.71 2.51
CA LEU A 67 21.93 -1.78 3.48
C LEU A 67 23.21 -2.28 4.15
N GLY A 68 24.31 -2.40 3.40
CA GLY A 68 25.63 -2.75 3.94
C GLY A 68 26.16 -1.73 4.95
N GLU A 69 26.05 -0.44 4.65
CA GLU A 69 26.44 0.65 5.55
C GLU A 69 25.59 0.67 6.84
N LEU A 70 24.28 0.54 6.69
CA LEU A 70 23.34 0.50 7.81
C LEU A 70 23.62 -0.70 8.71
N LYS A 71 23.86 -1.89 8.12
CA LYS A 71 24.17 -3.11 8.86
C LYS A 71 25.42 -2.92 9.73
N LYS A 72 26.51 -2.40 9.16
CA LYS A 72 27.74 -2.09 9.92
C LYS A 72 27.49 -1.10 11.05
N THR A 73 26.73 -0.04 10.77
CA THR A 73 26.37 0.98 11.76
C THR A 73 25.54 0.40 12.91
N ILE A 74 24.56 -0.44 12.59
CA ILE A 74 23.71 -1.11 13.58
C ILE A 74 24.53 -2.05 14.45
N TYR A 75 25.44 -2.83 13.87
CA TYR A 75 26.32 -3.73 14.63
C TYR A 75 27.24 -2.97 15.58
N ASN A 76 27.85 -1.88 15.11
CA ASN A 76 28.70 -1.04 15.95
C ASN A 76 27.93 -0.43 17.13
N LEU A 77 26.73 0.11 16.89
CA LEU A 77 25.88 0.68 17.94
C LEU A 77 25.28 -0.36 18.89
N SER A 78 25.12 -1.60 18.44
CA SER A 78 24.59 -2.70 19.25
C SER A 78 25.69 -3.44 20.01
N GLY A 79 26.95 -3.29 19.60
CA GLY A 79 28.12 -3.96 20.17
C GLY A 79 28.20 -5.47 19.88
N THR A 80 27.42 -5.97 18.93
CA THR A 80 27.43 -7.38 18.50
C THR A 80 26.76 -7.52 17.14
N GLU A 81 27.14 -8.55 16.40
CA GLU A 81 26.42 -8.96 15.18
C GLU A 81 25.19 -9.79 15.53
N PHE A 82 24.13 -9.63 14.74
CA PHE A 82 22.88 -10.40 14.87
C PHE A 82 22.04 -10.26 13.59
N ASN A 83 21.03 -11.10 13.43
CA ASN A 83 20.09 -10.99 12.32
C ASN A 83 19.06 -9.87 12.60
N ILE A 84 19.26 -8.71 11.99
CA ILE A 84 18.39 -7.51 12.09
C ILE A 84 16.93 -7.81 11.64
N ASN A 85 16.76 -8.75 10.72
CA ASN A 85 15.45 -9.16 10.21
C ASN A 85 14.74 -10.15 11.13
N SER A 86 15.44 -10.76 12.10
CA SER A 86 14.82 -11.67 13.08
C SER A 86 14.20 -10.86 14.23
N PRO A 87 12.87 -10.86 14.42
CA PRO A 87 12.24 -10.13 15.51
C PRO A 87 12.75 -10.57 16.88
N LYS A 88 13.02 -11.87 17.05
CA LYS A 88 13.53 -12.47 18.29
C LYS A 88 14.93 -11.96 18.63
N GLN A 89 15.86 -12.01 17.68
CA GLN A 89 17.22 -11.52 17.93
C GLN A 89 17.23 -10.01 18.15
N LEU A 90 16.46 -9.25 17.34
CA LEU A 90 16.36 -7.81 17.51
C LEU A 90 15.78 -7.44 18.89
N SER A 91 14.77 -8.16 19.37
CA SER A 91 14.17 -7.86 20.68
C SER A 91 15.15 -8.02 21.83
N VAL A 92 16.04 -9.03 21.78
CA VAL A 92 17.09 -9.23 22.79
C VAL A 92 18.05 -8.03 22.78
N ILE A 93 18.47 -7.59 21.60
CA ILE A 93 19.37 -6.43 21.47
C ILE A 93 18.71 -5.16 22.03
N LEU A 94 17.47 -4.86 21.64
CA LEU A 94 16.81 -3.61 22.05
C LEU A 94 16.48 -3.59 23.54
N PHE A 95 15.90 -4.67 24.08
CA PHE A 95 15.28 -4.64 25.41
C PHE A 95 16.16 -5.23 26.51
N GLU A 96 17.04 -6.20 26.19
CA GLU A 96 17.90 -6.83 27.20
C GLU A 96 19.29 -6.19 27.22
N ARG A 97 19.90 -5.99 26.04
CA ARG A 97 21.26 -5.43 25.94
C ARG A 97 21.30 -3.91 26.03
N LEU A 98 20.51 -3.24 25.19
CA LEU A 98 20.41 -1.78 25.19
C LEU A 98 19.44 -1.23 26.25
N LYS A 99 18.72 -2.13 26.94
CA LYS A 99 17.80 -1.82 28.05
C LYS A 99 16.77 -0.73 27.72
N LEU A 100 16.31 -0.70 26.46
CA LEU A 100 15.23 0.19 26.06
C LEU A 100 13.90 -0.24 26.71
N PRO A 101 12.96 0.70 26.94
CA PRO A 101 11.70 0.38 27.58
C PRO A 101 10.83 -0.51 26.69
N VAL A 102 10.18 -1.49 27.31
CA VAL A 102 9.26 -2.40 26.62
C VAL A 102 7.89 -1.73 26.51
N ILE A 103 7.53 -1.31 25.31
CA ILE A 103 6.24 -0.65 25.05
C ILE A 103 5.11 -1.66 24.89
N LYS A 104 5.37 -2.76 24.17
CA LYS A 104 4.34 -3.74 23.80
C LYS A 104 4.90 -5.15 23.74
N LYS A 105 4.13 -6.12 24.26
CA LYS A 105 4.41 -7.55 24.14
C LYS A 105 3.43 -8.20 23.15
N THR A 106 3.88 -9.27 22.52
CA THR A 106 3.10 -10.15 21.65
C THR A 106 3.09 -11.55 22.27
N LYS A 107 2.26 -12.46 21.73
CA LYS A 107 2.21 -13.85 22.19
C LYS A 107 3.58 -14.56 22.16
N THR A 108 4.49 -14.12 21.29
CA THR A 108 5.79 -14.77 21.04
C THR A 108 6.99 -13.99 21.59
N GLY A 109 6.78 -12.87 22.29
CA GLY A 109 7.85 -12.06 22.87
C GLY A 109 7.64 -10.55 22.72
N TYR A 110 8.70 -9.75 22.85
CA TYR A 110 8.62 -8.30 22.73
C TYR A 110 8.32 -7.86 21.30
N SER A 111 7.45 -6.85 21.14
CA SER A 111 7.14 -6.32 19.81
C SER A 111 8.28 -5.45 19.29
N THR A 112 8.63 -5.65 18.02
CA THR A 112 9.57 -4.78 17.29
C THR A 112 8.92 -4.25 16.00
N ASN A 113 7.60 -4.05 16.01
CA ASN A 113 6.90 -3.49 14.85
C ASN A 113 7.26 -2.01 14.64
N ALA A 114 6.89 -1.47 13.47
CA ALA A 114 7.22 -0.08 13.12
C ALA A 114 6.71 0.92 14.16
N ASP A 115 5.49 0.76 14.68
CA ASP A 115 4.91 1.66 15.68
C ASP A 115 5.74 1.71 16.97
N VAL A 116 6.11 0.54 17.50
CA VAL A 116 6.94 0.45 18.72
C VAL A 116 8.32 1.04 18.46
N LEU A 117 8.93 0.72 17.32
CA LEU A 117 10.25 1.26 16.96
C LEU A 117 10.20 2.78 16.76
N ASN A 118 9.14 3.34 16.17
CA ASN A 118 8.98 4.79 16.02
C ASN A 118 8.92 5.50 17.37
N THR A 119 8.23 4.92 18.36
CA THR A 119 8.18 5.48 19.72
C THR A 119 9.53 5.36 20.44
N LEU A 120 10.34 4.35 20.11
CA LEU A 120 11.69 4.15 20.66
C LEU A 120 12.78 4.94 19.92
N ALA A 121 12.51 5.41 18.71
CA ALA A 121 13.47 6.11 17.86
C ALA A 121 14.14 7.32 18.54
N PRO A 122 13.42 8.15 19.33
CA PRO A 122 14.03 9.27 20.05
C PRO A 122 15.01 8.84 21.14
N GLN A 123 14.87 7.62 21.67
CA GLN A 123 15.65 7.15 22.82
C GLN A 123 17.02 6.61 22.43
N HIS A 124 17.15 6.04 21.24
CA HIS A 124 18.42 5.51 20.77
C HIS A 124 18.54 5.51 19.26
N LYS A 125 19.62 6.10 18.74
CA LYS A 125 19.87 6.27 17.30
C LYS A 125 19.81 4.96 16.50
N VAL A 126 20.24 3.84 17.11
CA VAL A 126 20.18 2.52 16.47
C VAL A 126 18.78 2.16 15.96
N VAL A 127 17.73 2.59 16.67
CA VAL A 127 16.33 2.27 16.32
C VAL A 127 15.94 2.93 15.00
N SER A 128 16.39 4.17 14.77
CA SER A 128 16.18 4.88 13.50
C SER A 128 16.88 4.16 12.34
N PHE A 129 18.11 3.68 12.54
CA PHE A 129 18.82 2.90 11.53
C PHE A 129 18.16 1.54 11.25
N ILE A 130 17.61 0.88 12.27
CA ILE A 130 16.87 -0.38 12.12
C ILE A 130 15.58 -0.17 11.32
N LEU A 131 14.84 0.92 11.59
CA LEU A 131 13.66 1.30 10.82
C LEU A 131 14.01 1.50 9.34
N GLU A 132 15.05 2.28 9.04
CA GLU A 132 15.53 2.50 7.68
C GLU A 132 15.96 1.18 7.01
N TYR A 133 16.74 0.35 7.70
CA TYR A 133 17.22 -0.94 7.20
C TYR A 133 16.06 -1.88 6.83
N ARG A 134 15.05 -1.99 7.70
CA ARG A 134 13.87 -2.83 7.46
C ARG A 134 13.00 -2.30 6.33
N GLU A 135 12.85 -0.98 6.24
CA GLU A 135 12.11 -0.36 5.14
C GLU A 135 12.80 -0.65 3.81
N LEU A 136 14.09 -0.34 3.69
CA LEU A 136 14.88 -0.59 2.47
C LEU A 136 14.88 -2.07 2.08
N GLY A 137 15.08 -2.98 3.05
CA GLY A 137 15.04 -4.42 2.80
C GLY A 137 13.67 -4.88 2.28
N LYS A 138 12.57 -4.36 2.84
CA LYS A 138 11.22 -4.66 2.35
C LYS A 138 11.02 -4.13 0.94
N LEU A 139 11.41 -2.89 0.67
CA LEU A 139 11.30 -2.26 -0.66
C LEU A 139 12.07 -3.05 -1.71
N LYS A 140 13.30 -3.45 -1.38
CA LYS A 140 14.16 -4.26 -2.24
C LYS A 140 13.53 -5.61 -2.58
N ASN A 141 13.20 -6.39 -1.57
CA ASN A 141 12.70 -7.76 -1.75
C ASN A 141 11.31 -7.82 -2.37
N THR A 142 10.46 -6.83 -2.09
CA THR A 142 9.06 -6.83 -2.56
C THR A 142 8.94 -6.26 -3.96
N TYR A 143 9.72 -5.22 -4.30
CA TYR A 143 9.54 -4.47 -5.53
C TYR A 143 10.81 -4.45 -6.39
N ILE A 144 11.93 -3.92 -5.88
CA ILE A 144 13.10 -3.61 -6.72
C ILE A 144 13.67 -4.86 -7.38
N ASP A 145 13.87 -5.93 -6.60
CA ASP A 145 14.44 -7.17 -7.11
C ASP A 145 13.38 -8.02 -7.81
N LYS A 146 12.12 -7.96 -7.36
CA LYS A 146 11.05 -8.85 -7.82
C LYS A 146 10.43 -8.42 -9.14
N LEU A 147 10.17 -7.12 -9.34
CA LEU A 147 9.48 -6.62 -10.53
C LEU A 147 10.18 -7.00 -11.85
N PRO A 148 11.53 -6.96 -11.97
CA PRO A 148 12.21 -7.41 -13.19
C PRO A 148 11.89 -8.85 -13.61
N PHE A 149 11.69 -9.76 -12.64
CA PHE A 149 11.36 -11.17 -12.93
C PHE A 149 9.90 -11.37 -13.34
N LEU A 150 9.03 -10.39 -13.08
CA LEU A 150 7.61 -10.43 -13.43
C LEU A 150 7.31 -9.81 -14.80
N VAL A 151 8.33 -9.28 -15.48
CA VAL A 151 8.17 -8.74 -16.83
C VAL A 151 7.99 -9.89 -17.81
N ASN A 152 6.87 -9.87 -18.53
CA ASN A 152 6.60 -10.85 -19.58
C ASN A 152 7.61 -10.70 -20.72
N SER A 153 8.17 -11.81 -21.18
CA SER A 153 9.24 -11.83 -22.19
C SER A 153 8.77 -11.37 -23.57
N LYS A 154 7.50 -11.59 -23.92
CA LYS A 154 6.91 -11.23 -25.21
C LYS A 154 6.47 -9.77 -25.26
N THR A 155 5.71 -9.32 -24.26
CA THR A 155 5.15 -7.95 -24.23
C THR A 155 6.12 -6.93 -23.63
N ARG A 156 7.15 -7.37 -22.90
CA ARG A 156 8.08 -6.52 -22.14
C ARG A 156 7.37 -5.65 -21.10
N ARG A 157 6.21 -6.11 -20.61
CA ARG A 157 5.36 -5.43 -19.62
C ARG A 157 5.04 -6.35 -18.44
N ILE A 158 4.62 -5.74 -17.34
CA ILE A 158 4.06 -6.44 -16.18
C ILE A 158 2.54 -6.45 -16.31
N HIS A 159 1.95 -7.63 -16.11
CA HIS A 159 0.50 -7.84 -16.18
C HIS A 159 0.01 -8.22 -14.79
N THR A 160 -0.70 -7.31 -14.12
CA THR A 160 -1.36 -7.59 -12.85
C THR A 160 -2.68 -8.32 -13.11
N SER A 161 -3.22 -8.99 -12.09
CA SER A 161 -4.63 -9.40 -12.06
C SER A 161 -5.41 -8.56 -11.06
N PHE A 162 -6.57 -8.06 -11.44
CA PHE A 162 -7.51 -7.32 -10.62
C PHE A 162 -8.64 -8.25 -10.15
N HIS A 163 -8.82 -8.35 -8.83
CA HIS A 163 -9.88 -9.14 -8.25
C HIS A 163 -11.03 -8.24 -7.78
N GLN A 164 -12.19 -8.45 -8.40
CA GLN A 164 -13.41 -7.69 -8.14
C GLN A 164 -14.23 -8.24 -6.96
N THR A 165 -14.03 -9.51 -6.59
CA THR A 165 -14.89 -10.23 -5.62
C THR A 165 -14.21 -10.56 -4.29
N VAL A 166 -13.01 -10.02 -4.03
CA VAL A 166 -12.20 -10.38 -2.85
C VAL A 166 -12.46 -9.49 -1.64
N THR A 167 -12.62 -8.17 -1.84
CA THR A 167 -12.76 -7.26 -0.70
C THR A 167 -14.22 -7.13 -0.28
N SER A 168 -14.46 -7.05 1.03
CA SER A 168 -15.83 -6.90 1.58
C SER A 168 -16.44 -5.52 1.32
N THR A 169 -15.63 -4.54 0.93
CA THR A 169 -16.05 -3.14 0.73
C THR A 169 -16.32 -2.79 -0.73
N GLY A 170 -16.16 -3.75 -1.65
CA GLY A 170 -16.30 -3.51 -3.10
C GLY A 170 -15.07 -2.87 -3.75
N ARG A 171 -13.96 -2.68 -3.02
CA ARG A 171 -12.69 -2.24 -3.60
C ARG A 171 -12.08 -3.35 -4.47
N LEU A 172 -11.43 -2.94 -5.56
CA LEU A 172 -10.56 -3.85 -6.30
C LEU A 172 -9.34 -4.22 -5.45
N SER A 173 -8.87 -5.45 -5.56
CA SER A 173 -7.53 -5.83 -5.13
C SER A 173 -6.67 -6.27 -6.32
N SER A 174 -5.35 -6.27 -6.18
CA SER A 174 -4.43 -6.64 -7.26
C SER A 174 -3.39 -7.66 -6.80
N SER A 175 -3.03 -8.60 -7.69
CA SER A 175 -2.01 -9.60 -7.45
C SER A 175 -1.15 -9.87 -8.67
N GLU A 176 -0.02 -10.53 -8.44
CA GLU A 176 0.89 -11.05 -9.48
C GLU A 176 1.44 -10.02 -10.49
N PRO A 177 1.96 -8.84 -10.06
CA PRO A 177 2.13 -8.35 -8.70
C PRO A 177 1.03 -7.38 -8.26
N ASN A 178 0.93 -7.13 -6.95
CA ASN A 178 0.07 -6.06 -6.44
C ASN A 178 0.62 -4.67 -6.83
N LEU A 179 -0.03 -4.03 -7.80
CA LEU A 179 0.32 -2.70 -8.30
C LEU A 179 -0.43 -1.56 -7.59
N GLN A 180 -1.40 -1.86 -6.72
CA GLN A 180 -2.11 -0.84 -5.94
C GLN A 180 -1.29 -0.33 -4.76
N ASN A 181 -0.40 -1.17 -4.22
CA ASN A 181 0.41 -0.86 -3.05
C ASN A 181 1.83 -0.39 -3.39
N ILE A 182 2.07 0.18 -4.57
CA ILE A 182 3.41 0.70 -4.90
C ILE A 182 3.73 1.91 -3.99
N PRO A 183 4.83 1.88 -3.21
CA PRO A 183 5.14 2.91 -2.23
C PRO A 183 5.24 4.32 -2.83
N ILE A 184 4.85 5.34 -2.06
CA ILE A 184 4.93 6.76 -2.46
C ILE A 184 5.46 7.69 -1.37
N ARG A 185 5.36 7.28 -0.10
CA ARG A 185 5.64 8.19 1.03
C ARG A 185 7.12 8.50 1.21
N THR A 186 8.00 7.54 0.92
CA THR A 186 9.45 7.70 1.13
C THR A 186 10.18 8.01 -0.16
N LYS A 187 11.39 8.59 -0.07
CA LYS A 187 12.20 8.94 -1.24
C LYS A 187 12.44 7.70 -2.12
N VAL A 188 12.86 6.59 -1.52
CA VAL A 188 13.08 5.33 -2.23
C VAL A 188 11.78 4.80 -2.83
N GLY A 189 10.66 4.87 -2.10
CA GLY A 189 9.35 4.53 -2.67
C GLY A 189 9.00 5.34 -3.93
N ARG A 190 9.23 6.66 -3.90
CA ARG A 190 9.03 7.53 -5.07
C ARG A 190 9.96 7.18 -6.24
N GLU A 191 11.21 6.82 -5.96
CA GLU A 191 12.12 6.36 -7.01
C GLU A 191 11.63 5.05 -7.66
N ILE A 192 11.07 4.10 -6.90
CA ILE A 192 10.48 2.86 -7.48
C ILE A 192 9.39 3.21 -8.50
N ARG A 193 8.56 4.22 -8.23
CA ARG A 193 7.51 4.65 -9.18
C ARG A 193 8.08 5.15 -10.52
N LYS A 194 9.28 5.74 -10.53
CA LYS A 194 9.95 6.16 -11.77
C LYS A 194 10.37 5.00 -12.67
N ALA A 195 10.42 3.79 -12.12
CA ALA A 195 10.64 2.59 -12.93
C ALA A 195 9.44 2.29 -13.84
N PHE A 196 8.22 2.69 -13.47
CA PHE A 196 7.04 2.54 -14.31
C PHE A 196 7.03 3.67 -15.34
N ILE A 197 7.06 3.30 -16.61
CA ILE A 197 7.24 4.23 -17.72
C ILE A 197 6.14 4.05 -18.77
N ALA A 198 5.89 5.10 -19.54
CA ALA A 198 5.04 5.02 -20.72
C ALA A 198 5.77 4.35 -21.89
N GLU A 199 5.01 3.97 -22.92
CA GLU A 199 5.58 3.63 -24.22
C GLU A 199 6.23 4.88 -24.85
N GLU A 200 7.13 4.67 -25.81
CA GLU A 200 7.71 5.78 -26.56
C GLU A 200 6.62 6.60 -27.26
N GLY A 201 6.74 7.93 -27.19
CA GLY A 201 5.73 8.86 -27.70
C GLY A 201 4.49 9.04 -26.81
N LEU A 202 4.39 8.32 -25.70
CA LEU A 202 3.28 8.43 -24.74
C LEU A 202 3.73 9.01 -23.40
N VAL A 203 2.74 9.40 -22.59
CA VAL A 203 2.94 9.88 -21.21
C VAL A 203 2.03 9.11 -20.25
N LEU A 204 2.46 8.99 -18.99
CA LEU A 204 1.60 8.47 -17.92
C LEU A 204 0.79 9.62 -17.32
N LEU A 205 -0.54 9.53 -17.42
CA LEU A 205 -1.48 10.41 -16.75
C LEU A 205 -2.00 9.74 -15.48
N SER A 206 -1.98 10.47 -14.37
CA SER A 206 -2.54 10.01 -13.09
C SER A 206 -3.58 11.02 -12.62
N ALA A 207 -4.77 10.53 -12.28
CA ALA A 207 -5.84 11.31 -11.67
C ALA A 207 -6.29 10.61 -10.38
N ASP A 208 -6.49 11.37 -9.31
CA ASP A 208 -6.88 10.88 -8.00
C ASP A 208 -7.98 11.80 -7.44
N TYR A 209 -8.99 11.20 -6.78
CA TYR A 209 -10.04 12.01 -6.18
C TYR A 209 -9.53 12.69 -4.90
N SER A 210 -9.70 14.01 -4.82
CA SER A 210 -9.40 14.75 -3.59
C SER A 210 -10.40 14.37 -2.49
N GLN A 211 -9.96 13.52 -1.56
CA GLN A 211 -10.67 13.17 -0.31
C GLN A 211 -12.08 12.58 -0.53
N ILE A 212 -12.21 11.66 -1.49
CA ILE A 212 -13.52 11.07 -1.86
C ILE A 212 -14.26 10.45 -0.66
N GLU A 213 -13.56 9.78 0.26
CA GLU A 213 -14.20 9.17 1.43
C GLU A 213 -14.84 10.21 2.36
N LEU A 214 -14.18 11.35 2.58
CA LEU A 214 -14.73 12.42 3.42
C LEU A 214 -15.87 13.16 2.71
N ARG A 215 -15.80 13.30 1.38
CA ARG A 215 -16.91 13.86 0.59
C ARG A 215 -18.15 12.96 0.63
N ILE A 216 -17.96 11.64 0.53
CA ILE A 216 -19.05 10.66 0.72
C ILE A 216 -19.60 10.76 2.14
N LEU A 217 -18.74 10.87 3.16
CA LEU A 217 -19.17 11.05 4.54
C LEU A 217 -20.03 12.31 4.69
N ALA A 218 -19.62 13.45 4.16
CA ALA A 218 -20.39 14.69 4.18
C ALA A 218 -21.76 14.54 3.51
N HIS A 219 -21.80 13.86 2.37
CA HIS A 219 -23.05 13.60 1.65
C HIS A 219 -24.01 12.71 2.46
N LEU A 220 -23.50 11.63 3.06
CA LEU A 220 -24.30 10.67 3.81
C LEU A 220 -24.73 11.20 5.19
N SER A 221 -23.85 11.91 5.90
CA SER A 221 -24.14 12.49 7.21
C SER A 221 -25.04 13.72 7.12
N ARG A 222 -25.01 14.43 5.98
CA ARG A 222 -25.62 15.76 5.79
C ARG A 222 -25.17 16.79 6.84
N ASP A 223 -23.95 16.64 7.32
CA ASP A 223 -23.36 17.60 8.25
C ASP A 223 -23.10 18.93 7.54
N GLU A 224 -23.79 20.00 7.96
CA GLU A 224 -23.71 21.31 7.30
C GLU A 224 -22.30 21.91 7.35
N ASN A 225 -21.53 21.68 8.43
CA ASN A 225 -20.17 22.18 8.52
C ASN A 225 -19.27 21.50 7.49
N LEU A 226 -19.34 20.16 7.40
CA LEU A 226 -18.55 19.38 6.46
C LEU A 226 -18.96 19.66 5.01
N LEU A 227 -20.25 19.82 4.73
CA LEU A 227 -20.76 20.20 3.42
C LEU A 227 -20.27 21.60 3.01
N ASN A 228 -20.32 22.58 3.91
CA ASN A 228 -19.85 23.93 3.63
C ASN A 228 -18.34 23.99 3.44
N ALA A 229 -17.56 23.27 4.26
CA ALA A 229 -16.13 23.15 4.09
C ALA A 229 -15.76 22.63 2.69
N PHE A 230 -16.45 21.60 2.19
CA PHE A 230 -16.21 21.10 0.83
C PHE A 230 -16.73 22.00 -0.29
N LYS A 231 -17.82 22.75 -0.08
CA LYS A 231 -18.34 23.74 -1.06
C LYS A 231 -17.40 24.94 -1.21
N ASN A 232 -16.74 25.32 -0.13
CA ASN A 232 -15.81 26.45 -0.08
C ASN A 232 -14.34 26.05 -0.38
N ASP A 233 -14.09 24.77 -0.69
CA ASP A 233 -12.74 24.20 -0.93
C ASP A 233 -11.76 24.44 0.24
N GLU A 234 -12.28 24.38 1.48
CA GLU A 234 -11.47 24.50 2.69
C GLU A 234 -10.58 23.26 2.91
N ASP A 235 -9.45 23.45 3.59
CA ASP A 235 -8.60 22.33 4.05
C ASP A 235 -9.33 21.55 5.15
N ILE A 236 -9.95 20.43 4.78
CA ILE A 236 -10.75 19.61 5.70
C ILE A 236 -9.95 19.10 6.91
N HIS A 237 -8.64 18.89 6.77
CA HIS A 237 -7.80 18.44 7.87
C HIS A 237 -7.59 19.57 8.86
N ALA A 238 -7.32 20.78 8.37
CA ALA A 238 -7.26 21.97 9.19
C ALA A 238 -8.61 22.29 9.85
N HIS A 239 -9.73 22.15 9.11
CA HIS A 239 -11.08 22.36 9.62
C HIS A 239 -11.42 21.36 10.75
N THR A 240 -11.13 20.07 10.54
CA THR A 240 -11.36 19.03 11.55
C THR A 240 -10.49 19.24 12.80
N ALA A 241 -9.20 19.55 12.60
CA ALA A 241 -8.28 19.83 13.69
C ALA A 241 -8.71 21.08 14.48
N SER A 242 -9.15 22.13 13.79
CA SER A 242 -9.71 23.34 14.39
C SER A 242 -10.90 23.01 15.31
N GLY A 243 -11.83 22.17 14.86
CA GLY A 243 -12.95 21.71 15.68
C GLY A 243 -12.54 20.87 16.90
N ILE A 244 -11.54 20.00 16.76
CA ILE A 244 -11.05 19.14 17.86
C ILE A 244 -10.28 19.95 18.91
N PHE A 245 -9.39 20.84 18.47
CA PHE A 245 -8.51 21.60 19.35
C PHE A 245 -9.11 22.93 19.79
N GLY A 246 -10.22 23.38 19.21
CA GLY A 246 -10.84 24.68 19.47
C GLY A 246 -9.96 25.87 19.05
N LEU A 247 -9.09 25.67 18.04
CA LEU A 247 -8.13 26.66 17.56
C LEU A 247 -8.52 27.13 16.16
N ASP A 248 -8.24 28.38 15.80
CA ASP A 248 -8.46 28.89 14.44
C ASP A 248 -7.64 28.08 13.41
N GLN A 249 -8.18 27.85 12.21
CA GLN A 249 -7.52 27.07 11.15
C GLN A 249 -6.11 27.61 10.82
N ASN A 250 -5.89 28.92 10.95
CA ASN A 250 -4.62 29.58 10.63
C ASN A 250 -3.48 29.24 11.60
N ILE A 251 -3.80 28.77 12.81
CA ILE A 251 -2.81 28.40 13.84
C ILE A 251 -2.67 26.87 14.00
N ILE A 252 -3.40 26.08 13.20
CA ILE A 252 -3.24 24.62 13.18
C ILE A 252 -1.88 24.25 12.58
N SER A 253 -1.02 23.72 13.45
CA SER A 253 0.30 23.22 13.06
C SER A 253 0.20 21.98 12.16
N LYS A 254 1.28 21.68 11.42
CA LYS A 254 1.37 20.47 10.59
C LYS A 254 1.21 19.16 11.37
N GLN A 255 1.49 19.16 12.67
CA GLN A 255 1.32 17.99 13.54
C GLN A 255 -0.13 17.85 14.05
N MET A 256 -0.90 18.94 14.05
CA MET A 256 -2.31 18.97 14.44
C MET A 256 -3.26 18.63 13.29
N ARG A 257 -2.87 18.94 12.04
CA ARG A 257 -3.58 18.51 10.82
C ARG A 257 -3.45 17.00 10.60
#